data_AF-A0A2N3LNR2-F1
#
_entry.id   AF-A0A2N3LNR2-F1
#
_cell.length_a   1.000
_cell.length_b   1.000
_cell.length_c   1.000
_cell.angle_alpha   90.00
_cell.angle_beta   90.00
_cell.angle_gamma   90.00
#
_symmetry.space_group_name_H-M   'P 1'
#
loop_
_entity.id
_entity.type
_entity.pdbx_description
1 polymer ?
#
loop_
_entity_poly.entity_id
_entity_poly.type
_entity_poly.pdbx_seq_one_letter_code
_entity_poly.pdbx_strand_id
1 'polypeptide(L)'
;MNFSNVPKSYNLPFTSFPQNYNLLPTVSFVIPNLIHDMHDGTVKQADTWLKKNLQGFIQWASKNDSLFILTWDEDNFKKPNQIPTIFVGPMVKTGEYSNYIDHYSVLRTIEDMYGIKPLGKSKNVSSIQGIWK
;
A
#
# COMPACT_ATOMS: atom_id res chain seq x y z
N MET A 1 12.71 -9.79 1.51
CA MET A 1 13.08 -8.73 2.49
C MET A 1 13.41 -9.37 3.83
N ASN A 2 14.48 -8.95 4.50
CA ASN A 2 14.80 -9.37 5.86
C ASN A 2 14.99 -8.11 6.72
N PHE A 3 14.04 -7.85 7.62
CA PHE A 3 14.09 -6.71 8.52
C PHE A 3 14.65 -7.18 9.87
N SER A 4 15.69 -6.53 10.38
CA SER A 4 16.29 -6.86 11.68
C SER A 4 15.40 -6.51 12.86
N ASN A 5 14.39 -5.66 12.64
CA ASN A 5 13.47 -5.13 13.65
C ASN A 5 12.01 -5.62 13.49
N VAL A 6 11.75 -6.58 12.59
CA VAL A 6 10.43 -7.21 12.45
C VAL A 6 10.57 -8.69 12.80
N PRO A 7 9.77 -9.21 13.76
CA PRO A 7 9.74 -10.64 14.05
C PRO A 7 9.56 -11.48 12.79
N LYS A 8 10.37 -12.54 12.64
CA LYS A 8 10.28 -13.43 11.48
C LYS A 8 8.90 -14.05 11.29
N SER A 9 8.14 -14.21 12.37
CA SER A 9 6.75 -14.70 12.35
C SER A 9 5.77 -13.78 11.60
N TYR A 10 6.14 -12.52 11.36
CA TYR A 10 5.35 -11.58 10.55
C TYR A 10 5.78 -11.51 9.09
N ASN A 11 6.87 -12.18 8.71
CA ASN A 11 7.30 -12.33 7.33
C ASN A 11 6.84 -13.68 6.79
N LEU A 12 5.65 -13.71 6.20
CA LEU A 12 4.98 -14.93 5.76
C LEU A 12 4.93 -15.01 4.22
N PRO A 13 4.93 -16.21 3.63
CA PRO A 13 4.65 -16.36 2.20
C PRO A 13 3.23 -15.89 1.90
N PHE A 14 2.99 -15.41 0.68
CA PHE A 14 1.66 -14.95 0.26
C PHE A 14 0.58 -16.04 0.35
N THR A 15 0.95 -17.33 0.36
CA THR A 15 0.03 -18.45 0.64
C THR A 15 -0.61 -18.39 2.03
N SER A 16 -0.06 -17.59 2.95
CA SER A 16 -0.65 -17.31 4.27
C SER A 16 -1.60 -16.12 4.28
N PHE A 17 -1.76 -15.41 3.15
CA PHE A 17 -2.73 -14.31 3.04
C PHE A 17 -4.15 -14.89 3.18
N PRO A 18 -4.92 -14.46 4.19
CA PRO A 18 -6.15 -15.14 4.56
C PRO A 18 -7.26 -14.87 3.53
N GLN A 19 -8.17 -15.83 3.39
CA GLN A 19 -9.43 -15.65 2.65
C GLN A 19 -10.49 -14.94 3.52
N ASN A 20 -10.39 -15.08 4.85
CA ASN A 20 -11.15 -14.27 5.79
C ASN A 20 -10.35 -13.01 6.15
N TYR A 21 -10.66 -11.89 5.49
CA TYR A 21 -9.92 -10.64 5.64
C TYR A 21 -10.04 -10.00 7.04
N ASN A 22 -11.02 -10.39 7.86
CA ASN A 22 -11.12 -9.96 9.26
C ASN A 22 -9.94 -10.46 10.13
N LEU A 23 -9.17 -11.44 9.65
CA LEU A 23 -8.00 -11.97 10.34
C LEU A 23 -6.71 -11.23 10.00
N LEU A 24 -6.75 -10.25 9.08
CA LEU A 24 -5.59 -9.45 8.76
C LEU A 24 -5.19 -8.58 9.96
N PRO A 25 -3.88 -8.43 10.24
CA PRO A 25 -3.39 -7.40 11.15
C PRO A 25 -3.83 -6.00 10.70
N THR A 26 -3.83 -5.06 11.64
CA THR A 26 -4.14 -3.64 11.45
C THR A 26 -3.45 -3.02 10.24
N VAL A 27 -2.18 -3.39 10.01
CA VAL A 27 -1.42 -3.03 8.81
C VAL A 27 -0.78 -4.28 8.24
N SER A 28 -1.02 -4.54 6.97
CA SER A 28 -0.47 -5.69 6.24
C SER A 28 0.20 -5.20 4.95
N PHE A 29 1.39 -5.71 4.67
CA PHE A 29 2.10 -5.47 3.41
C PHE A 29 2.07 -6.72 2.55
N VAL A 30 1.74 -6.56 1.27
CA VAL A 30 1.86 -7.61 0.26
C VAL A 30 2.89 -7.14 -0.76
N ILE A 31 4.01 -7.86 -0.83
CA ILE A 31 5.10 -7.59 -1.77
C ILE A 31 5.11 -8.76 -2.77
N PRO A 32 4.78 -8.52 -4.05
CA PRO A 32 4.88 -9.56 -5.08
C PRO A 32 6.34 -9.99 -5.29
N ASN A 33 6.55 -11.00 -6.14
CA ASN A 33 7.90 -11.33 -6.59
C ASN A 33 8.31 -10.45 -7.78
N LEU A 34 9.58 -10.54 -8.20
CA LEU A 34 10.19 -9.72 -9.26
C LEU A 34 9.44 -9.72 -10.60
N ILE A 35 8.64 -10.75 -10.89
CA ILE A 35 7.82 -10.80 -12.10
C ILE A 35 6.53 -9.99 -11.94
N HIS A 36 5.93 -10.01 -10.76
CA HIS A 36 4.62 -9.42 -10.52
C HIS A 36 4.69 -8.05 -9.83
N ASP A 37 5.85 -7.61 -9.36
CA ASP A 37 6.12 -6.24 -8.92
C ASP A 37 6.59 -5.32 -10.06
N MET A 38 6.83 -5.89 -11.26
CA MET A 38 7.26 -5.24 -12.51
C MET A 38 8.77 -4.96 -12.65
N HIS A 39 9.63 -5.50 -11.79
CA HIS A 39 11.08 -5.41 -12.02
C HIS A 39 11.53 -6.19 -13.26
N ASP A 40 11.13 -7.46 -13.32
CA ASP A 40 11.50 -8.41 -14.37
C ASP A 40 10.31 -8.76 -15.28
N GLY A 41 9.11 -8.32 -14.90
CA GLY A 41 7.86 -8.62 -15.61
C GLY A 41 7.19 -7.39 -16.24
N THR A 42 6.10 -7.65 -16.94
CA THR A 42 5.30 -6.62 -17.61
C THR A 42 4.20 -6.08 -16.72
N VAL A 43 3.74 -4.86 -17.01
CA VAL A 43 2.54 -4.26 -16.38
C VAL A 43 1.34 -5.23 -16.45
N LYS A 44 1.17 -5.93 -17.57
CA LYS A 44 0.08 -6.90 -17.76
C LYS A 44 0.18 -8.10 -16.80
N GLN A 45 1.39 -8.61 -16.55
CA GLN A 45 1.59 -9.72 -15.61
C GLN A 45 1.27 -9.28 -14.19
N ALA A 46 1.74 -8.10 -13.78
CA ALA A 46 1.43 -7.52 -12.48
C ALA A 46 -0.07 -7.24 -12.31
N ASP A 47 -0.74 -6.64 -13.31
CA ASP A 47 -2.19 -6.39 -13.27
C ASP A 47 -3.00 -7.69 -13.18
N THR A 48 -2.63 -8.70 -13.98
CA THR A 48 -3.26 -10.02 -13.93
C THR A 48 -3.09 -10.66 -12.54
N TRP A 49 -1.90 -10.54 -11.95
CA TRP A 49 -1.62 -11.06 -10.62
C TRP A 49 -2.39 -10.31 -9.54
N LEU A 50 -2.41 -8.97 -9.59
CA LEU A 50 -3.14 -8.13 -8.65
C LEU A 50 -4.63 -8.47 -8.67
N LYS A 51 -5.22 -8.55 -9.87
CA LYS A 51 -6.62 -8.92 -10.05
C LYS A 51 -6.89 -10.33 -9.50
N LYS A 52 -6.07 -11.32 -9.86
CA LYS A 52 -6.26 -12.69 -9.40
C LYS A 52 -6.19 -12.83 -7.88
N ASN A 53 -5.27 -12.12 -7.23
CA ASN A 53 -4.91 -12.38 -5.83
C ASN A 53 -5.54 -11.40 -4.84
N LEU A 54 -5.79 -10.15 -5.24
CA LEU A 54 -6.22 -9.08 -4.33
C LEU A 54 -7.58 -8.47 -4.68
N GLN A 55 -8.20 -8.83 -5.82
CA GLN A 55 -9.55 -8.34 -6.16
C GLN A 55 -10.56 -8.62 -5.04
N GLY A 56 -10.52 -9.81 -4.42
CA GLY A 56 -11.39 -10.16 -3.31
C GLY A 56 -11.23 -9.21 -2.12
N PHE A 57 -9.99 -8.91 -1.74
CA PHE A 57 -9.70 -7.96 -0.65
C PHE A 57 -10.15 -6.54 -1.02
N ILE A 58 -9.85 -6.07 -2.22
CA ILE A 58 -10.23 -4.71 -2.68
C ILE A 58 -11.75 -4.53 -2.63
N GLN A 59 -12.52 -5.52 -3.11
CA GLN A 59 -13.98 -5.49 -3.06
C GLN A 59 -14.52 -5.53 -1.62
N TRP A 60 -13.90 -6.32 -0.76
CA TRP A 60 -14.26 -6.39 0.65
C TRP A 60 -13.93 -5.09 1.39
N ALA A 61 -12.72 -4.56 1.20
CA ALA A 61 -12.24 -3.31 1.80
C ALA A 61 -13.16 -2.14 1.44
N SER A 62 -13.65 -2.08 0.19
CA SER A 62 -14.58 -1.02 -0.25
C SER A 62 -15.92 -0.98 0.50
N LYS A 63 -16.26 -2.04 1.26
CA LYS A 63 -17.51 -2.19 2.02
C LYS A 63 -17.30 -2.29 3.53
N ASN A 64 -16.06 -2.26 3.99
CA ASN A 64 -15.69 -2.41 5.40
C ASN A 64 -14.76 -1.26 5.79
N ASP A 65 -14.56 -1.02 7.08
CA ASP A 65 -13.62 -0.01 7.56
C ASP A 65 -12.17 -0.46 7.30
N SER A 66 -11.73 -0.33 6.06
CA SER A 66 -10.48 -0.86 5.55
C SER A 66 -10.01 -0.08 4.33
N LEU A 67 -8.69 0.07 4.23
CA LEU A 67 -8.02 0.83 3.19
C LEU A 67 -7.04 -0.05 2.44
N PHE A 68 -7.19 -0.14 1.12
CA PHE A 68 -6.20 -0.70 0.23
C PHE A 68 -5.37 0.43 -0.39
N ILE A 69 -4.05 0.31 -0.31
CA ILE A 69 -3.09 1.25 -0.89
C ILE A 69 -2.21 0.46 -1.86
N LEU A 70 -2.21 0.85 -3.14
CA LEU A 70 -1.30 0.34 -4.16
C LEU A 70 -0.28 1.41 -4.52
N THR A 71 1.00 1.07 -4.47
CA THR A 71 2.12 1.98 -4.76
C THR A 71 3.34 1.17 -5.21
N TRP A 72 4.38 1.85 -5.67
CA TRP A 72 5.68 1.29 -6.11
C TRP A 72 6.79 1.93 -5.29
N ASP A 73 7.93 1.30 -5.14
CA ASP A 73 9.11 1.90 -4.49
C ASP A 73 9.89 2.86 -5.40
N GLU A 74 9.86 2.63 -6.72
CA GLU A 74 10.46 3.50 -7.72
C GLU A 74 9.75 3.50 -9.07
N ASP A 75 10.14 4.45 -9.93
CA ASP A 75 9.81 4.49 -11.34
C ASP A 75 10.84 3.73 -12.19
N ASN A 76 10.82 3.97 -13.51
CA ASN A 76 11.74 3.37 -14.48
C ASN A 76 13.14 4.05 -14.51
N PHE A 77 13.69 4.40 -13.35
CA PHE A 77 14.99 5.07 -13.16
C PHE A 77 15.09 6.47 -13.79
N LYS A 78 13.96 7.16 -13.94
CA LYS A 78 13.92 8.53 -14.48
C LYS A 78 13.73 9.53 -13.37
N LYS A 79 14.14 10.77 -13.61
CA LYS A 79 13.72 11.89 -12.74
C LYS A 79 12.31 12.32 -13.17
N PRO A 80 11.39 12.57 -12.23
CA PRO A 80 11.62 12.80 -10.80
C PRO A 80 11.38 11.58 -9.87
N ASN A 81 11.48 10.34 -10.35
CA ASN A 81 11.07 9.13 -9.63
C ASN A 81 9.56 9.11 -9.33
N GLN A 82 8.75 9.35 -10.37
CA GLN A 82 7.31 9.51 -10.20
C GLN A 82 6.60 8.16 -10.29
N ILE A 83 5.95 7.78 -9.18
CA ILE A 83 5.22 6.53 -9.03
C ILE A 83 3.70 6.77 -8.95
N PRO A 84 2.87 5.84 -9.42
CA PRO A 84 1.45 5.85 -9.10
C PRO A 84 1.25 5.52 -7.61
N THR A 85 0.25 6.14 -6.99
CA THR A 85 -0.23 5.75 -5.65
C THR A 85 -1.75 5.82 -5.64
N ILE A 86 -2.40 4.70 -5.35
CA ILE A 86 -3.85 4.52 -5.49
C ILE A 86 -4.41 4.09 -4.14
N PHE A 87 -5.45 4.79 -3.69
CA PHE A 87 -6.16 4.51 -2.44
C PHE A 87 -7.58 4.01 -2.76
N VAL A 88 -7.98 2.91 -2.14
CA VAL A 88 -9.32 2.32 -2.31
C VAL A 88 -9.89 1.94 -0.95
N GLY A 89 -11.04 2.50 -0.59
CA GLY A 89 -11.75 2.24 0.67
C GLY A 89 -12.97 3.16 0.82
N PRO A 90 -13.88 2.90 1.77
CA PRO A 90 -15.11 3.68 1.91
C PRO A 90 -14.82 5.13 2.34
N MET A 91 -13.72 5.38 3.06
CA MET A 91 -13.30 6.72 3.48
C MET A 91 -12.68 7.54 2.35
N VAL A 92 -12.37 6.94 1.19
CA VAL A 92 -11.72 7.64 0.09
C VAL A 92 -12.75 8.36 -0.77
N LYS A 93 -12.54 9.65 -1.02
CA LYS A 93 -13.25 10.43 -2.02
C LYS A 93 -12.66 10.10 -3.40
N THR A 94 -13.44 9.44 -4.24
CA THR A 94 -13.03 9.11 -5.61
C THR A 94 -12.66 10.37 -6.39
N GLY A 95 -11.49 10.35 -7.03
CA GLY A 95 -11.00 11.44 -7.86
C GLY A 95 -9.53 11.27 -8.21
N GLU A 96 -9.03 12.21 -9.00
CA GLU A 96 -7.61 12.37 -9.29
C GLU A 96 -7.09 13.60 -8.55
N TYR A 97 -5.90 13.48 -7.99
CA TYR A 97 -5.31 14.51 -7.13
C TYR A 97 -3.88 14.79 -7.59
N SER A 98 -3.53 16.08 -7.71
CA SER A 98 -2.21 16.54 -8.16
C SER A 98 -1.30 17.00 -7.03
N ASN A 99 -1.71 16.80 -5.78
CA ASN A 99 -0.92 17.15 -4.60
C ASN A 99 0.39 16.37 -4.61
N TYR A 100 1.50 17.05 -4.32
CA TYR A 100 2.77 16.37 -4.11
C TYR A 100 2.69 15.53 -2.84
N ILE A 101 3.00 14.25 -2.97
CA ILE A 101 3.14 13.29 -1.88
C ILE A 101 4.38 12.43 -2.13
N ASP A 102 4.93 11.87 -1.07
CA ASP A 102 5.99 10.87 -1.12
C ASP A 102 5.65 9.68 -0.19
N HIS A 103 6.55 8.68 -0.11
CA HIS A 103 6.35 7.56 0.79
C HIS A 103 6.24 7.96 2.27
N TYR A 104 6.87 9.06 2.68
CA TYR A 104 6.73 9.54 4.06
C TYR A 104 5.35 10.13 4.31
N SER A 105 4.71 10.70 3.29
CA SER A 105 3.33 11.18 3.34
C SER A 105 2.34 10.00 3.50
N VAL A 106 2.60 8.88 2.81
CA VAL A 106 1.84 7.63 2.98
C VAL A 106 2.03 7.06 4.39
N LEU A 107 3.28 6.95 4.87
CA LEU A 107 3.57 6.50 6.23
C LEU A 107 2.90 7.42 7.27
N ARG A 108 3.04 8.74 7.11
CA ARG A 108 2.43 9.72 8.01
C ARG A 108 0.91 9.59 8.07
N THR A 109 0.28 9.29 6.94
CA THR A 109 -1.16 9.01 6.86
C THR A 109 -1.55 7.82 7.72
N ILE A 110 -0.83 6.70 7.61
CA ILE A 110 -1.08 5.50 8.42
C ILE A 110 -0.83 5.79 9.90
N GLU A 111 0.23 6.54 10.22
CA GLU A 111 0.56 6.92 11.59
C GLU A 111 -0.54 7.76 12.24
N ASP A 112 -1.02 8.79 11.53
CA ASP A 112 -2.09 9.67 12.00
C ASP A 112 -3.42 8.90 12.14
N MET A 113 -3.75 7.98 11.22
CA MET A 113 -4.96 7.14 11.29
C MET A 113 -5.04 6.32 12.59
N TYR A 114 -3.90 5.83 13.08
CA TYR A 114 -3.83 5.00 14.29
C TYR A 114 -3.34 5.76 15.52
N GLY A 115 -3.16 7.09 15.42
CA GLY A 115 -2.72 7.93 16.54
C GLY A 115 -1.32 7.60 17.07
N ILE A 116 -0.45 7.04 16.23
CA ILE A 116 0.92 6.68 16.62
C ILE A 116 1.88 7.83 16.30
N LYS A 117 2.94 7.96 17.10
CA LYS A 117 3.93 9.04 16.93
C LYS A 117 4.69 8.86 15.61
N PRO A 118 4.85 9.92 14.80
CA PRO A 118 5.56 9.83 13.53
C PRO A 118 7.03 9.38 13.68
N LEU A 119 7.47 8.50 12.78
CA LEU A 119 8.79 7.90 12.78
C LEU A 119 9.74 8.56 11.76
N GLY A 120 11.02 8.68 12.11
CA GLY A 120 12.05 9.12 11.16
C GLY A 120 11.68 10.41 10.39
N LYS A 121 11.66 10.35 9.06
CA LYS A 121 11.35 11.49 8.19
C LYS A 121 9.84 11.79 8.06
N SER A 122 8.94 10.89 8.47
CA SER A 122 7.49 11.19 8.45
C SER A 122 7.11 12.30 9.44
N LYS A 123 7.98 12.58 10.42
CA LYS A 123 7.89 13.74 11.32
C LYS A 123 7.86 15.09 10.59
N ASN A 124 8.49 15.15 9.42
CA ASN A 124 8.73 16.40 8.68
C ASN A 124 7.76 16.61 7.51
N VAL A 125 6.79 15.70 7.33
CA VAL A 125 5.75 15.79 6.30
C VAL A 125 4.37 15.67 6.94
N SER A 126 3.33 16.07 6.22
CA SER A 126 1.94 15.92 6.65
C SER A 126 1.34 14.63 6.11
N SER A 127 0.30 14.12 6.77
CA SER A 127 -0.58 13.11 6.19
C SER A 127 -1.26 13.67 4.94
N ILE A 128 -1.63 12.78 4.02
CA ILE A 128 -2.27 13.14 2.75
C ILE A 128 -3.63 13.78 3.05
N GLN A 129 -3.91 14.92 2.41
CA GLN A 129 -5.12 15.72 2.64
C GLN A 129 -5.99 15.77 1.38
N GLY A 130 -7.28 16.04 1.57
CA GLY A 130 -8.24 16.31 0.48
C GLY A 130 -8.81 15.07 -0.22
N ILE A 131 -8.30 13.88 0.09
CA ILE A 131 -8.75 12.61 -0.50
C ILE A 131 -9.75 11.83 0.36
N TRP A 132 -10.06 12.33 1.56
CA TRP A 132 -10.93 11.66 2.53
C TRP A 132 -12.36 12.25 2.51
N LYS A 133 -13.36 11.43 2.83
CA LYS A 133 -14.77 11.83 3.01
C LYS A 133 -15.05 12.40 4.40
#